data_AF-A0A916K6V0-F1
#
_entry.id   AF-A0A916K6V0-F1
#
_cell.length_a   1.000
_cell.length_b   1.000
_cell.length_c   1.000
_cell.angle_alpha   90.00
_cell.angle_beta   90.00
_cell.angle_gamma   90.00
#
_symmetry.space_group_name_H-M   'P 1'
#
loop_
_entity.id
_entity.type
_entity.pdbx_description
1 polymer ?
#
loop_
_entity_poly.entity_id
_entity_poly.type
_entity_poly.pdbx_seq_one_letter_code
_entity_poly.pdbx_strand_id
1 'polypeptide(L)'
;MNNKWLLALPLSLALVFSMTPAAGSVQAKAGEEKGAAVCLSPQMVQLKGDMQKAWIDHTIWTRSYIVSALSNRPDQKAVLDRLLQNQQDIGNVIKPYYGEAAGNQLAKLLKEHILIAGKIVAAAKAGNQADVKRLEAEWHRNADDRQIFKRSESELAV
;
A
#
# COMPACT_ATOMS: atom_id res chain seq x y z
N MET A 1 -0.01 9.23 53.92
CA MET A 1 1.10 8.89 54.83
C MET A 1 1.28 7.38 54.79
N ASN A 2 2.52 6.93 54.51
CA ASN A 2 3.12 5.62 54.80
C ASN A 2 3.29 4.59 53.68
N ASN A 3 4.47 4.72 53.04
CA ASN A 3 5.31 3.68 52.42
C ASN A 3 5.77 2.61 53.43
N LYS A 4 6.20 1.45 52.92
CA LYS A 4 7.39 0.66 53.35
C LYS A 4 7.56 -0.57 52.43
N TRP A 5 8.48 -0.53 51.48
CA TRP A 5 9.87 -1.03 51.57
C TRP A 5 10.02 -2.57 51.62
N LEU A 6 10.39 -3.12 50.46
CA LEU A 6 11.50 -4.06 50.24
C LEU A 6 12.07 -4.82 51.45
N LEU A 7 11.95 -6.16 51.40
CA LEU A 7 12.92 -7.15 51.93
C LEU A 7 12.78 -8.39 51.01
N ALA A 8 13.66 -8.59 50.03
CA ALA A 8 14.94 -9.30 50.11
C ALA A 8 14.77 -10.85 50.18
N LEU A 9 15.17 -11.48 49.06
CA LEU A 9 15.54 -12.89 48.74
C LEU A 9 16.44 -13.58 49.81
N PRO A 10 16.86 -14.88 49.73
CA PRO A 10 16.81 -15.87 48.62
C PRO A 10 16.51 -17.34 49.07
N LEU A 11 16.60 -18.33 48.16
CA LEU A 11 17.39 -19.59 48.30
C LEU A 11 16.73 -20.82 47.60
N SER A 12 17.23 -21.19 46.42
CA SER A 12 17.47 -22.57 45.91
C SER A 12 17.84 -22.48 44.42
N LEU A 13 19.12 -22.33 44.09
CA LEU A 13 20.13 -23.38 43.89
C LEU A 13 20.07 -24.03 42.48
N ALA A 14 20.97 -23.52 41.63
CA ALA A 14 21.76 -24.20 40.61
C ALA A 14 21.07 -25.07 39.54
N LEU A 15 20.98 -24.50 38.33
CA LEU A 15 21.35 -25.26 37.14
C LEU A 15 22.45 -24.48 36.40
N VAL A 16 23.70 -24.84 36.69
CA VAL A 16 24.88 -24.37 35.98
C VAL A 16 24.89 -25.09 34.63
N PHE A 17 24.47 -24.40 33.56
CA PHE A 17 24.74 -24.88 32.21
C PHE A 17 26.04 -24.24 31.73
N SER A 18 27.12 -25.01 31.86
CA SER A 18 28.44 -24.70 31.34
C SER A 18 28.38 -24.48 29.82
N MET A 19 28.53 -23.24 29.35
CA MET A 19 28.89 -22.98 27.95
C MET A 19 30.40 -22.97 27.82
N THR A 20 30.96 -24.10 27.41
CA THR A 20 32.26 -24.13 26.75
C THR A 20 32.07 -23.61 25.32
N PRO A 21 32.86 -22.65 24.83
CA PRO A 21 32.92 -22.39 23.39
C PRO A 21 33.70 -23.53 22.75
N ALA A 22 33.00 -24.49 22.15
CA ALA A 22 33.64 -25.36 21.18
C ALA A 22 34.04 -24.48 19.98
N ALA A 23 35.34 -24.23 19.84
CA ALA A 23 35.95 -23.73 18.61
C ALA A 23 35.85 -24.81 17.52
N GLY A 24 34.63 -25.06 17.06
CA GLY A 24 34.36 -25.80 15.83
C GLY A 24 34.17 -24.79 14.71
N SER A 25 34.97 -24.87 13.66
CA SER A 25 34.67 -24.19 12.41
C SER A 25 33.33 -24.73 11.89
N VAL A 26 32.27 -23.93 12.02
CA VAL A 26 31.02 -24.18 11.30
C VAL A 26 31.31 -23.88 9.83
N GLN A 27 31.76 -24.90 9.10
CA GLN A 27 31.68 -24.88 7.65
C GLN A 27 30.19 -24.94 7.31
N ALA A 28 29.62 -23.78 7.00
CA ALA A 28 28.32 -23.71 6.36
C ALA A 28 28.44 -24.47 5.04
N LYS A 29 27.93 -25.71 5.01
CA LYS A 29 27.75 -26.44 3.76
C LYS A 29 26.65 -25.70 3.01
N ALA A 30 27.05 -24.76 2.15
CA ALA A 30 26.16 -24.20 1.16
C ALA A 30 25.69 -25.38 0.30
N GLY A 31 24.50 -25.88 0.60
CA GLY A 31 23.77 -26.69 -0.36
C GLY A 31 23.52 -25.78 -1.55
N GLU A 32 24.31 -25.97 -2.60
CA GLU A 32 23.95 -25.50 -3.94
C GLU A 32 22.70 -26.27 -4.39
N GLU A 33 21.53 -25.92 -3.85
CA GLU A 33 20.38 -25.86 -4.73
C GLU A 33 20.55 -24.58 -5.54
N LYS A 34 21.17 -24.71 -6.73
CA LYS A 34 21.01 -23.70 -7.78
C LYS A 34 19.56 -23.75 -8.25
N GLY A 35 18.65 -23.25 -7.43
CA GLY A 35 17.41 -22.69 -7.94
C GLY A 35 17.83 -21.66 -8.98
N ALA A 36 17.45 -21.88 -10.24
CA ALA A 36 17.80 -21.00 -11.34
C ALA A 36 17.60 -19.56 -10.90
N ALA A 37 18.66 -18.74 -10.93
CA ALA A 37 18.53 -17.32 -10.64
C ALA A 37 17.43 -16.79 -11.57
N VAL A 38 16.31 -16.33 -11.00
CA VAL A 38 15.20 -15.78 -11.77
C VAL A 38 15.70 -14.51 -12.43
N CYS A 39 16.13 -14.61 -13.69
CA CYS A 39 16.49 -13.45 -14.49
C CYS A 39 15.20 -12.73 -14.88
N LEU A 40 15.03 -11.49 -14.42
CA LEU A 40 13.88 -10.68 -14.82
C LEU A 40 14.01 -10.28 -16.28
N SER A 41 12.92 -10.42 -17.06
CA SER A 41 12.86 -9.93 -18.43
C SER A 41 12.86 -8.40 -18.47
N PRO A 42 13.34 -7.78 -19.57
CA PRO A 42 13.26 -6.34 -19.76
C PRO A 42 11.83 -5.78 -19.60
N GLN A 43 10.82 -6.52 -20.07
CA GLN A 43 9.42 -6.14 -19.94
C GLN A 43 8.96 -6.10 -18.47
N MET A 44 9.37 -7.07 -17.65
CA MET A 44 9.06 -7.06 -16.21
C MET A 44 9.73 -5.88 -15.49
N VAL A 45 10.98 -5.56 -15.85
CA VAL A 45 11.70 -4.41 -15.28
C VAL A 45 11.01 -3.09 -15.68
N GLN A 46 10.60 -2.96 -16.94
CA GLN A 46 9.89 -1.79 -17.44
C GLN A 46 8.54 -1.60 -16.72
N LEU A 47 7.71 -2.66 -16.65
CA LEU A 47 6.43 -2.63 -15.94
C LEU A 47 6.61 -2.20 -14.49
N LYS A 48 7.61 -2.76 -13.79
CA LYS A 48 7.91 -2.38 -12.40
C LYS A 48 8.25 -0.90 -12.28
N GLY A 49 9.09 -0.37 -13.17
CA GLY A 49 9.48 1.04 -13.18
C GLY A 49 8.30 1.97 -13.45
N ASP A 50 7.49 1.65 -14.46
CA ASP A 50 6.33 2.47 -14.85
C ASP A 50 5.25 2.46 -13.78
N MET A 51 4.96 1.31 -13.17
CA MET A 51 4.04 1.22 -12.05
C MET A 51 4.55 1.99 -10.83
N GLN A 52 5.84 1.88 -10.51
CA GLN A 52 6.44 2.64 -9.40
C GLN A 52 6.27 4.14 -9.63
N LYS A 53 6.56 4.62 -10.84
CA LYS A 53 6.37 6.03 -11.21
C LYS A 53 4.91 6.45 -11.06
N ALA A 54 3.97 5.68 -11.61
CA ALA A 54 2.55 6.01 -11.59
C ALA A 54 1.98 6.11 -10.16
N TRP A 55 2.40 5.22 -9.26
CA TRP A 55 1.97 5.25 -7.85
C TRP A 55 2.66 6.34 -7.01
N ILE A 56 3.91 6.69 -7.33
CA ILE A 56 4.55 7.87 -6.73
C ILE A 56 3.80 9.14 -7.14
N ASP A 57 3.49 9.30 -8.43
CA ASP A 57 2.69 10.40 -8.93
C ASP A 57 1.33 10.45 -8.23
N HIS A 58 0.65 9.31 -8.06
CA HIS A 58 -0.61 9.22 -7.31
C HIS A 58 -0.49 9.81 -5.90
N THR A 59 0.57 9.45 -5.17
CA THR A 59 0.81 9.93 -3.81
C THR A 59 1.05 11.44 -3.79
N ILE A 60 1.86 11.95 -4.72
CA ILE A 60 2.16 13.37 -4.85
C ILE A 60 0.88 14.17 -5.14
N TRP A 61 0.10 13.76 -6.13
CA TRP A 61 -1.12 14.47 -6.52
C TRP A 61 -2.21 14.39 -5.46
N THR A 62 -2.32 13.28 -4.73
CA THR A 62 -3.25 13.13 -3.61
C THR A 62 -2.90 14.11 -2.48
N ARG A 63 -1.63 14.16 -2.06
CA ARG A 63 -1.18 15.11 -1.03
C ARG A 63 -1.40 16.55 -1.48
N SER A 64 -1.05 16.88 -2.72
CA SER A 64 -1.24 18.22 -3.29
C SER A 64 -2.73 18.61 -3.28
N TYR A 65 -3.62 17.70 -3.67
CA TYR A 65 -5.06 17.96 -3.65
C TYR A 65 -5.56 18.24 -2.24
N ILE A 66 -5.17 17.43 -1.25
CA ILE A 66 -5.57 17.62 0.15
C ILE A 66 -5.13 18.99 0.65
N VAL A 67 -3.87 19.38 0.41
CA VAL A 67 -3.35 20.71 0.80
C VAL A 67 -4.15 21.83 0.13
N SER A 68 -4.36 21.74 -1.19
CA SER A 68 -5.12 22.75 -1.93
C SER A 68 -6.58 22.86 -1.48
N ALA A 69 -7.24 21.72 -1.25
CA ALA A 69 -8.61 21.67 -0.80
C ALA A 69 -8.77 22.24 0.61
N LEU A 70 -7.90 21.87 1.56
CA LEU A 70 -8.01 22.35 2.95
C LEU A 70 -7.64 23.82 3.08
N SER A 71 -6.66 24.30 2.30
CA SER A 71 -6.20 25.70 2.35
C SER A 71 -6.94 26.65 1.38
N ASN A 72 -8.03 26.22 0.72
CA ASN A 72 -8.79 27.03 -0.25
C ASN A 72 -7.91 27.62 -1.38
N ARG A 73 -6.94 26.85 -1.87
CA ARG A 73 -6.03 27.36 -2.89
C ARG A 73 -6.73 27.42 -4.25
N PRO A 74 -6.46 28.44 -5.08
CA PRO A 74 -7.07 28.56 -6.42
C PRO A 74 -6.66 27.43 -7.37
N ASP A 75 -5.56 26.73 -7.08
CA ASP A 75 -5.06 25.58 -7.85
C ASP A 75 -5.83 24.27 -7.57
N GLN A 76 -6.76 24.23 -6.60
CA GLN A 76 -7.46 23.00 -6.18
C GLN A 76 -8.06 22.24 -7.35
N LYS A 77 -8.74 22.93 -8.28
CA LYS A 77 -9.38 22.27 -9.43
C LYS A 77 -8.33 21.66 -10.36
N ALA A 78 -7.29 22.40 -10.70
CA ALA A 78 -6.23 21.92 -11.60
C ALA A 78 -5.50 20.70 -11.01
N VAL A 79 -5.23 20.73 -9.69
CA VAL A 79 -4.61 19.61 -8.99
C VAL A 79 -5.53 18.38 -8.95
N LEU A 80 -6.84 18.58 -8.72
CA LEU A 80 -7.83 17.50 -8.79
C LEU A 80 -7.90 16.88 -10.19
N ASP A 81 -7.94 17.70 -11.24
CA ASP A 81 -7.98 17.22 -12.63
C ASP A 81 -6.74 16.37 -12.95
N ARG A 82 -5.54 16.80 -12.51
CA ARG A 82 -4.31 16.01 -12.69
C ARG A 82 -4.33 14.69 -11.90
N LEU A 83 -4.83 14.72 -10.66
CA LEU A 83 -5.00 13.51 -9.85
C LEU A 83 -5.98 12.53 -10.52
N LEU A 84 -7.09 13.02 -11.07
CA LEU A 84 -8.04 12.17 -11.80
C LEU A 84 -7.41 11.58 -13.07
N GLN A 85 -6.59 12.35 -13.78
CA GLN A 85 -5.83 11.85 -14.95
C GLN A 85 -4.84 10.75 -14.56
N ASN A 86 -4.20 10.83 -13.39
CA ASN A 86 -3.28 9.79 -12.91
C ASN A 86 -3.94 8.40 -12.80
N GLN A 87 -5.27 8.33 -12.63
CA GLN A 87 -5.97 7.04 -12.59
C GLN A 87 -6.00 6.37 -13.98
N GLN A 88 -6.14 7.18 -15.03
CA GLN A 88 -5.99 6.71 -16.41
C GLN A 88 -4.54 6.34 -16.73
N ASP A 89 -3.57 7.11 -16.21
CA ASP A 89 -2.15 6.80 -16.39
C ASP A 89 -1.82 5.42 -15.80
N ILE A 90 -2.30 5.10 -14.58
CA ILE A 90 -2.15 3.77 -13.97
C ILE A 90 -2.81 2.68 -14.83
N GLY A 91 -4.05 2.90 -15.28
CA GLY A 91 -4.73 1.94 -16.16
C GLY A 91 -3.96 1.68 -17.46
N ASN A 92 -3.37 2.72 -18.05
CA ASN A 92 -2.58 2.61 -19.29
C ASN A 92 -1.30 1.79 -19.11
N VAL A 93 -0.64 1.85 -17.94
CA VAL A 93 0.58 1.06 -17.68
C VAL A 93 0.30 -0.44 -17.76
N ILE A 94 -0.90 -0.90 -17.37
CA ILE A 94 -1.23 -2.33 -17.35
C ILE A 94 -1.79 -2.86 -18.68
N LYS A 95 -2.24 -1.99 -19.59
CA LYS A 95 -2.86 -2.39 -20.88
C LYS A 95 -1.99 -3.32 -21.73
N PRO A 96 -0.67 -3.12 -21.88
CA PRO A 96 0.15 -4.02 -22.69
C PRO A 96 0.24 -5.45 -22.14
N TYR A 97 -0.16 -5.68 -20.89
CA TYR A 97 -0.01 -6.95 -20.18
C TYR A 97 -1.35 -7.65 -19.93
N TYR A 98 -2.41 -6.87 -19.68
CA TYR A 98 -3.73 -7.38 -19.32
C TYR A 98 -4.84 -6.96 -20.31
N GLY A 99 -4.48 -6.22 -21.37
CA GLY A 99 -5.40 -5.76 -22.39
C GLY A 99 -6.11 -4.44 -22.07
N GLU A 100 -6.70 -3.85 -23.10
CA GLU A 100 -7.41 -2.57 -23.06
C GLU A 100 -8.57 -2.58 -22.05
N ALA A 101 -9.38 -3.64 -22.06
CA ALA A 101 -10.55 -3.75 -21.19
C ALA A 101 -10.17 -3.70 -19.71
N ALA A 102 -9.17 -4.49 -19.31
CA ALA A 102 -8.70 -4.52 -17.93
C ALA A 102 -8.09 -3.17 -17.49
N GLY A 103 -7.26 -2.55 -18.34
CA GLY A 103 -6.69 -1.23 -18.08
C GLY A 103 -7.75 -0.13 -17.91
N ASN A 104 -8.77 -0.12 -18.78
CA ASN A 104 -9.86 0.84 -18.71
C ASN A 104 -10.75 0.62 -17.49
N GLN A 105 -11.04 -0.64 -17.14
CA GLN A 105 -11.82 -0.97 -15.94
C GLN A 105 -11.08 -0.57 -14.65
N LEU A 106 -9.77 -0.83 -14.57
CA LEU A 106 -8.97 -0.39 -13.43
C LEU A 106 -8.97 1.14 -13.30
N ALA A 107 -8.74 1.87 -14.40
CA ALA A 107 -8.76 3.33 -14.42
C ALA A 107 -10.11 3.89 -13.93
N LYS A 108 -11.23 3.28 -14.36
CA LYS A 108 -12.57 3.66 -13.92
C LYS A 108 -12.74 3.48 -12.41
N LEU A 109 -12.44 2.30 -11.87
CA LEU A 109 -12.58 2.01 -10.45
C LEU A 109 -11.71 2.93 -9.58
N LEU A 110 -10.48 3.22 -10.02
CA LEU A 110 -9.57 4.14 -9.34
C LEU A 110 -10.05 5.60 -9.41
N LYS A 111 -10.62 6.02 -10.54
CA LYS A 111 -11.20 7.37 -10.68
C LYS A 111 -12.40 7.56 -9.74
N GLU A 112 -13.27 6.56 -9.65
CA GLU A 112 -14.38 6.55 -8.68
C GLU A 112 -13.87 6.65 -7.24
N HIS A 113 -12.82 5.88 -6.89
CA HIS A 113 -12.17 5.93 -5.59
C HIS A 113 -11.71 7.34 -5.21
N ILE A 114 -11.01 8.03 -6.13
CA ILE A 114 -10.52 9.40 -5.91
C ILE A 114 -11.66 10.40 -5.81
N LEU A 115 -12.73 10.25 -6.61
CA LEU A 115 -13.89 11.13 -6.53
C LEU A 115 -14.59 11.02 -5.17
N ILE A 116 -14.74 9.80 -4.63
CA ILE A 116 -15.30 9.59 -3.29
C ILE A 116 -14.38 10.20 -2.23
N ALA A 117 -13.06 9.96 -2.31
CA ALA A 117 -12.09 10.59 -1.41
C ALA A 117 -12.16 12.13 -1.44
N GLY A 118 -12.34 12.72 -2.63
CA GLY A 118 -12.56 14.16 -2.79
C GLY A 118 -13.80 14.67 -2.04
N LYS A 119 -14.91 13.91 -2.07
CA LYS A 119 -16.13 14.20 -1.31
C LYS A 119 -15.90 14.06 0.20
N ILE A 120 -15.15 13.05 0.65
CA ILE A 120 -14.79 12.86 2.07
C ILE A 120 -14.02 14.08 2.58
N VAL A 121 -13.00 14.54 1.84
CA VAL A 121 -12.22 15.74 2.21
C VAL A 121 -13.12 16.97 2.33
N ALA A 122 -14.04 17.17 1.38
CA ALA A 122 -14.98 18.29 1.42
C ALA A 122 -15.93 18.22 2.63
N ALA A 123 -16.49 17.04 2.92
CA ALA A 123 -17.37 16.82 4.08
C ALA A 123 -16.63 17.02 5.41
N ALA A 124 -15.41 16.48 5.52
CA ALA A 124 -14.56 16.65 6.71
C ALA A 124 -14.22 18.12 6.96
N LYS A 125 -13.84 18.86 5.90
CA LYS A 125 -13.58 20.30 5.99
C LYS A 125 -14.81 21.10 6.43
N ALA A 126 -16.00 20.69 6.02
CA ALA A 126 -17.27 21.29 6.44
C ALA A 126 -17.73 20.84 7.84
N GLY A 127 -17.00 19.95 8.52
CA GLY A 127 -17.39 19.40 9.82
C GLY A 127 -18.56 18.41 9.76
N ASN A 128 -18.96 17.95 8.57
CA ASN A 128 -20.10 17.06 8.38
C ASN A 128 -19.71 15.58 8.57
N GLN A 129 -19.67 15.16 9.84
CA GLN A 129 -19.29 13.79 10.22
C GLN A 129 -20.26 12.71 9.73
N ALA A 130 -21.53 13.05 9.52
CA ALA A 130 -22.51 12.10 8.99
C ALA A 130 -22.16 11.71 7.55
N ASP A 131 -21.84 12.70 6.71
CA ASP A 131 -21.40 12.43 5.33
C ASP A 131 -20.04 11.75 5.26
N VAL A 132 -19.09 12.09 6.15
CA VAL A 132 -17.80 11.38 6.23
C VAL A 132 -18.04 9.87 6.40
N LYS A 133 -18.81 9.47 7.41
CA LYS A 133 -19.10 8.04 7.67
C LYS A 133 -19.79 7.34 6.49
N ARG A 134 -20.78 8.01 5.88
CA ARG A 134 -21.51 7.48 4.73
C ARG A 134 -20.58 7.27 3.53
N LEU A 135 -19.75 8.26 3.23
CA LEU A 135 -18.82 8.25 2.10
C LEU A 135 -17.64 7.30 2.34
N GLU A 136 -17.15 7.15 3.57
CA GLU A 136 -16.14 6.13 3.91
C GLU A 136 -16.66 4.72 3.62
N ALA A 137 -17.91 4.42 3.97
CA ALA A 137 -18.52 3.13 3.63
C ALA A 137 -18.61 2.92 2.10
N GLU A 138 -18.89 3.98 1.33
CA GLU A 138 -18.87 3.93 -0.15
C GLU A 138 -17.47 3.74 -0.70
N TRP A 139 -16.48 4.39 -0.10
CA TRP A 139 -15.07 4.31 -0.45
C TRP A 139 -14.50 2.90 -0.23
N HIS A 140 -14.92 2.23 0.85
CA HIS A 140 -14.58 0.84 1.13
C HIS A 140 -15.23 -0.13 0.13
N ARG A 141 -16.52 0.04 -0.19
CA ARG A 141 -17.18 -0.79 -1.22
C ARG A 141 -16.46 -0.72 -2.57
N ASN A 142 -16.06 0.47 -2.99
CA ASN A 142 -15.27 0.63 -4.23
C ASN A 142 -13.89 -0.07 -4.14
N ALA A 143 -13.28 -0.16 -2.95
CA ALA A 143 -12.07 -0.95 -2.75
C ALA A 143 -12.35 -2.47 -2.87
N ASP A 144 -13.49 -2.93 -2.35
CA ASP A 144 -13.93 -4.32 -2.47
C ASP A 144 -14.18 -4.69 -3.95
N ASP A 145 -14.82 -3.81 -4.73
CA ASP A 145 -15.03 -4.00 -6.16
C ASP A 145 -13.70 -4.17 -6.93
N ARG A 146 -12.64 -3.43 -6.55
CA ARG A 146 -11.30 -3.63 -7.12
C ARG A 146 -10.71 -4.98 -6.75
N GLN A 147 -10.93 -5.46 -5.53
CA GLN A 147 -10.45 -6.78 -5.10
C GLN A 147 -11.15 -7.89 -5.88
N ILE A 148 -12.46 -7.76 -6.11
CA ILE A 148 -13.25 -8.68 -6.92
C ILE A 148 -12.74 -8.69 -8.37
N PHE A 149 -12.56 -7.51 -8.98
CA PHE A 149 -12.02 -7.38 -10.32
C PHE A 149 -10.63 -8.05 -10.45
N LYS A 150 -9.73 -7.82 -9.49
CA LYS A 150 -8.42 -8.47 -9.49
C LYS A 150 -8.54 -10.00 -9.43
N ARG A 151 -9.48 -10.53 -8.65
CA ARG A 151 -9.73 -11.99 -8.56
C ARG A 151 -10.23 -12.55 -9.89
N SER A 152 -11.20 -11.89 -10.55
CA SER A 152 -11.74 -12.37 -11.83
C SER A 152 -10.68 -12.42 -12.94
N GLU A 153 -9.76 -11.45 -12.99
CA GLU A 153 -8.64 -11.48 -13.94
C GLU A 153 -7.66 -12.63 -13.64
N SER A 154 -7.44 -12.98 -12.37
CA SER A 154 -6.58 -14.11 -12.02
C SER A 154 -7.19 -15.47 -12.33
N GLU A 155 -8.52 -15.58 -12.36
CA GLU A 155 -9.25 -16.81 -12.72
C GLU A 155 -9.32 -17.02 -14.24
N LEU A 156 -9.22 -15.95 -15.04
CA LEU A 156 -9.18 -16.01 -16.51
C LEU A 156 -7.77 -16.23 -17.09
N ALA A 157 -6.73 -16.12 -16.26
CA ALA A 157 -5.32 -16.29 -16.64
C ALA A 157 -4.77 -17.72 -16.43
N VAL A 158 -5.64 -18.70 -16.19
CA VAL A 158 -5.34 -20.15 -16.09
C VAL A 158 -5.92 -20.88 -17.30
#